data_AF-A0A942S4Y6-F1
#
_entry.id   AF-A0A942S4Y6-F1
#
_cell.length_a   1.000
_cell.length_b   1.000
_cell.length_c   1.000
_cell.angle_alpha   90.00
_cell.angle_beta   90.00
_cell.angle_gamma   90.00
#
_symmetry.space_group_name_H-M   'P 1'
#
loop_
_entity.id
_entity.type
_entity.pdbx_description
1 polymer ?
#
loop_
_entity_poly.entity_id
_entity_poly.type
_entity_poly.pdbx_seq_one_letter_code
_entity_poly.pdbx_strand_id
1 'polypeptide(L)'
;MKTLKSVLTVIFCCIFIALFAQQNNESFNVKRGERPPVDLRSVPLDAMESSVLLIKFSEKHEKHLEGDPIEKNRNGNITFGILNVDALCEQFSVKDAHRLFSIIESKNGFTERHKAWGFHLWYKLAIDEKTDVIALVEEFSKLPEIETAEP
;
A
#
# COMPACT_ATOMS: atom_id res chain seq x y z
N MET A 1 57.95 11.91 -10.64
CA MET A 1 57.52 11.54 -9.27
C MET A 1 56.36 12.38 -8.71
N LYS A 2 56.20 13.67 -9.06
CA LYS A 2 55.09 14.50 -8.54
C LYS A 2 53.70 14.08 -9.09
N THR A 3 53.63 13.73 -10.37
CA THR A 3 52.39 13.30 -11.05
C THR A 3 51.82 11.98 -10.53
N LEU A 4 52.68 10.99 -10.25
CA LEU A 4 52.25 9.69 -9.71
C LEU A 4 51.68 9.81 -8.28
N LYS A 5 52.23 10.70 -7.46
CA LYS A 5 51.70 10.99 -6.11
C LYS A 5 50.33 11.65 -6.19
N SER A 6 50.13 12.63 -7.09
CA SER A 6 48.82 13.28 -7.26
C SER A 6 47.74 12.32 -7.77
N VAL A 7 48.06 11.41 -8.68
CA VAL A 7 47.10 10.39 -9.16
C VAL A 7 46.69 9.44 -8.03
N LEU A 8 47.65 9.00 -7.21
CA LEU A 8 47.38 8.11 -6.08
C LEU A 8 46.50 8.78 -5.01
N THR A 9 46.70 10.08 -4.76
CA THR A 9 45.86 10.85 -3.83
C THR A 9 44.43 11.02 -4.33
N VAL A 10 44.23 11.24 -5.64
CA VAL A 10 42.88 11.35 -6.23
C VAL A 10 42.15 10.01 -6.15
N ILE A 11 42.82 8.90 -6.45
CA ILE A 11 42.24 7.56 -6.33
C ILE A 11 41.84 7.28 -4.87
N PHE A 12 42.71 7.60 -3.91
CA PHE A 12 42.40 7.42 -2.49
C PHE A 12 41.20 8.27 -2.05
N CYS A 13 41.08 9.50 -2.54
CA CYS A 13 39.93 10.37 -2.28
C CYS A 13 38.62 9.81 -2.86
N CYS A 14 38.65 9.31 -4.10
CA CYS A 14 37.48 8.68 -4.74
C CYS A 14 37.02 7.40 -4.01
N ILE A 15 37.96 6.58 -3.53
CA ILE A 15 37.65 5.39 -2.73
C ILE A 15 37.03 5.78 -1.39
N PHE A 16 37.55 6.83 -0.74
CA PHE A 16 37.00 7.34 0.51
C PHE A 16 35.56 7.84 0.33
N ILE A 17 35.28 8.58 -0.73
CA ILE A 17 33.92 9.09 -1.04
C ILE A 17 32.95 7.93 -1.33
N ALA A 18 33.39 6.91 -2.07
CA ALA A 18 32.56 5.73 -2.36
C ALA A 18 32.19 4.94 -1.09
N LEU A 19 33.10 4.86 -0.11
CA LEU A 19 32.85 4.18 1.17
C LEU A 19 31.85 4.94 2.07
N PHE A 20 31.85 6.28 2.03
CA PHE A 20 30.85 7.07 2.78
C PHE A 20 29.46 7.07 2.13
N ALA A 21 29.37 6.91 0.81
CA ALA A 21 28.09 6.88 0.10
C ALA A 21 27.22 5.66 0.45
N GLN A 22 27.80 4.58 0.99
CA GLN A 22 27.08 3.35 1.32
C GLN A 22 26.36 3.38 2.68
N GLN A 23 26.51 4.43 3.51
CA GLN A 23 25.94 4.44 4.88
C GLN A 23 24.45 4.81 4.98
N ASN A 24 23.79 5.25 3.90
CA ASN A 24 22.43 5.82 3.99
C ASN A 24 21.28 4.86 3.63
N ASN A 25 21.54 3.57 3.40
CA ASN A 25 20.47 2.58 3.29
C ASN A 25 20.07 2.10 4.69
N GLU A 26 19.33 2.92 5.43
CA GLU A 26 18.64 2.44 6.62
C GLU A 26 17.59 1.40 6.20
N SER A 27 17.93 0.12 6.31
CA SER A 27 16.95 -0.96 6.22
C SER A 27 15.98 -0.82 7.41
N PHE A 28 14.80 -0.24 7.19
CA PHE A 28 13.78 -0.08 8.22
C PHE A 28 13.27 -1.47 8.64
N ASN A 29 13.68 -1.95 9.83
CA ASN A 29 13.16 -3.19 10.41
C ASN A 29 11.90 -2.90 11.23
N VAL A 30 10.74 -2.98 10.59
CA VAL A 30 9.44 -2.75 11.25
C VAL A 30 9.01 -4.02 12.00
N LYS A 31 8.97 -3.94 13.33
CA LYS A 31 8.37 -4.99 14.16
C LYS A 31 6.87 -4.74 14.27
N ARG A 32 6.06 -5.53 13.56
CA ARG A 32 4.60 -5.46 13.63
C ARG A 32 4.10 -6.21 14.87
N GLY A 33 3.13 -5.63 15.56
CA GLY A 33 2.33 -6.35 16.55
C GLY A 33 1.23 -7.16 15.87
N GLU A 34 0.67 -8.15 16.56
CA GLU A 34 -0.54 -8.84 16.09
C GLU A 34 -1.75 -7.91 16.23
N ARG A 35 -2.53 -7.75 15.16
CA ARG A 35 -3.81 -7.04 15.24
C ARG A 35 -4.84 -7.98 15.86
N PRO A 36 -5.49 -7.62 16.98
CA PRO A 36 -6.55 -8.46 17.53
C PRO A 36 -7.74 -8.52 16.56
N PRO A 37 -8.39 -9.69 16.42
CA PRO A 37 -9.59 -9.81 15.59
C PRO A 37 -10.71 -8.96 16.20
N VAL A 38 -11.40 -8.21 15.34
CA VAL A 38 -12.58 -7.42 15.72
C VAL A 38 -13.83 -8.16 15.25
N ASP A 39 -14.76 -8.42 16.17
CA ASP A 39 -16.09 -8.91 15.79
C ASP A 39 -16.96 -7.75 15.34
N LEU A 40 -17.02 -7.53 14.02
CA LEU A 40 -17.80 -6.44 13.41
C LEU A 40 -19.29 -6.51 13.74
N ARG A 41 -19.83 -7.68 14.06
CA ARG A 41 -21.26 -7.84 14.42
C ARG A 41 -21.55 -7.33 15.83
N SER A 42 -20.52 -7.15 16.65
CA SER A 42 -20.62 -6.55 17.98
C SER A 42 -20.46 -5.02 17.95
N VAL A 43 -20.04 -4.45 16.82
CA VAL A 43 -19.81 -3.02 16.65
C VAL A 43 -21.14 -2.32 16.32
N PRO A 44 -21.50 -1.23 17.02
CA PRO A 44 -22.67 -0.42 16.69
C PRO A 44 -22.61 0.13 15.26
N LEU A 45 -23.75 0.18 14.56
CA LEU A 45 -23.81 0.64 13.15
C LEU A 45 -23.38 2.11 12.98
N ASP A 46 -23.59 2.95 13.99
CA ASP A 46 -23.19 4.35 14.00
C ASP A 46 -21.68 4.55 14.17
N ALA A 47 -20.95 3.50 14.54
CA ALA A 47 -19.49 3.49 14.60
C ALA A 47 -18.83 3.00 13.30
N MET A 48 -19.60 2.68 12.25
CA MET A 48 -19.11 2.20 10.95
C MET A 48 -19.44 3.18 9.83
N GLU A 49 -18.57 3.32 8.83
CA GLU A 49 -18.83 4.15 7.64
C GLU A 49 -19.49 3.30 6.53
N SER A 50 -20.82 3.35 6.42
CA SER A 50 -21.58 2.50 5.49
C SER A 50 -21.28 2.69 3.99
N SER A 51 -20.64 3.80 3.59
CA SER A 51 -20.29 4.11 2.20
C SER A 51 -18.83 3.83 1.85
N VAL A 52 -18.06 3.27 2.79
CA VAL A 52 -16.61 3.14 2.65
C VAL A 52 -16.18 1.72 2.96
N LEU A 53 -15.27 1.20 2.15
CA LEU A 53 -14.48 0.02 2.48
C LEU A 53 -13.01 0.39 2.41
N LEU A 54 -12.26 0.12 3.48
CA LEU A 54 -10.81 0.20 3.49
C LEU A 54 -10.26 -1.21 3.26
N ILE A 55 -9.35 -1.35 2.31
CA ILE A 55 -8.63 -2.61 2.07
C ILE A 55 -7.13 -2.36 2.10
N LYS A 56 -6.40 -3.31 2.65
CA LYS A 56 -4.95 -3.38 2.52
C LYS A 56 -4.59 -4.62 1.72
N PHE A 57 -3.90 -4.43 0.60
CA PHE A 57 -3.36 -5.56 -0.16
C PHE A 57 -2.19 -6.21 0.57
N SER A 58 -2.02 -7.51 0.35
CA SER A 58 -0.84 -8.25 0.75
C SER A 58 0.40 -7.76 0.00
N GLU A 59 1.56 -7.80 0.67
CA GLU A 59 2.86 -7.38 0.10
C GLU A 59 3.23 -8.13 -1.19
N LYS A 60 2.67 -9.33 -1.41
CA LYS A 60 2.86 -10.09 -2.65
C LYS A 60 2.38 -9.34 -3.90
N HIS A 61 1.47 -8.40 -3.74
CA HIS A 61 0.88 -7.62 -4.83
C HIS A 61 1.46 -6.21 -4.95
N GLU A 62 2.45 -5.83 -4.14
CA GLU A 62 3.08 -4.50 -4.17
C GLU A 62 3.55 -4.11 -5.57
N LYS A 63 4.34 -4.97 -6.23
CA LYS A 63 4.89 -4.68 -7.56
C LYS A 63 3.82 -4.49 -8.63
N HIS A 64 2.71 -5.22 -8.51
CA HIS A 64 1.56 -5.10 -9.42
C HIS A 64 0.90 -3.74 -9.25
N LEU A 65 0.63 -3.35 -8.00
CA LEU A 65 -0.04 -2.10 -7.64
C LEU A 65 0.82 -0.84 -7.86
N GLU A 66 2.15 -0.98 -7.89
CA GLU A 66 3.05 0.11 -8.26
C GLU A 66 3.08 0.36 -9.77
N GLY A 67 3.01 -0.72 -10.58
CA GLY A 67 3.10 -0.67 -12.04
C GLY A 67 1.79 -0.27 -12.72
N ASP A 68 0.67 -0.71 -12.16
CA ASP A 68 -0.64 -0.57 -12.79
C ASP A 68 -1.52 0.44 -12.03
N PRO A 69 -1.96 1.53 -12.69
CA PRO A 69 -2.92 2.44 -12.09
C PRO A 69 -4.29 1.78 -11.94
N ILE A 70 -5.07 2.23 -10.96
CA ILE A 70 -6.48 1.82 -10.82
C ILE A 70 -7.23 2.24 -12.08
N GLU A 71 -7.96 1.29 -12.69
CA GLU A 71 -8.75 1.54 -13.90
C GLU A 71 -10.24 1.36 -13.65
N LYS A 72 -11.04 1.74 -14.65
CA LYS A 72 -12.48 1.45 -14.68
C LYS A 72 -12.78 0.53 -15.85
N ASN A 73 -13.56 -0.52 -15.60
CA ASN A 73 -14.04 -1.39 -16.64
C ASN A 73 -15.18 -0.75 -17.46
N ARG A 74 -15.70 -1.46 -18.46
CA ARG A 74 -16.79 -0.99 -19.34
C ARG A 74 -18.10 -0.68 -18.59
N ASN A 75 -18.30 -1.28 -17.43
CA ASN A 75 -19.47 -1.08 -16.56
C ASN A 75 -19.26 0.08 -15.56
N GLY A 76 -18.10 0.75 -15.63
CA GLY A 76 -17.71 1.83 -14.73
C GLY A 76 -17.32 1.37 -13.33
N ASN A 77 -17.07 0.06 -13.13
CA ASN A 77 -16.57 -0.49 -11.88
C ASN A 77 -15.05 -0.41 -11.84
N ILE A 78 -14.50 -0.24 -10.64
CA ILE A 78 -13.05 -0.23 -10.41
C ILE A 78 -12.44 -1.60 -10.70
N THR A 79 -11.27 -1.59 -11.32
CA THR A 79 -10.42 -2.76 -11.53
C THR A 79 -8.99 -2.46 -11.11
N PHE A 80 -8.41 -3.38 -10.36
CA PHE A 80 -7.01 -3.41 -9.93
C PHE A 80 -6.17 -4.32 -10.83
N GLY A 81 -6.76 -5.08 -11.76
CA GLY A 81 -6.05 -6.08 -12.56
C GLY A 81 -5.79 -7.37 -11.79
N ILE A 82 -6.53 -7.60 -10.70
CA ILE A 82 -6.42 -8.77 -9.84
C ILE A 82 -7.77 -9.47 -9.88
N LEU A 83 -7.84 -10.62 -10.55
CA LEU A 83 -9.09 -11.29 -10.94
C LEU A 83 -10.13 -11.41 -9.81
N ASN A 84 -9.72 -11.93 -8.65
CA ASN A 84 -10.66 -12.16 -7.54
C ASN A 84 -11.14 -10.85 -6.90
N VAL A 85 -10.26 -9.85 -6.82
CA VAL A 85 -10.59 -8.53 -6.28
C VAL A 85 -11.51 -7.77 -7.24
N ASP A 86 -11.23 -7.86 -8.54
CA ASP A 86 -12.03 -7.25 -9.60
C ASP A 86 -13.43 -7.87 -9.66
N ALA A 87 -13.54 -9.17 -9.45
CA ALA A 87 -14.81 -9.87 -9.36
C ALA A 87 -15.68 -9.34 -8.19
N LEU A 88 -15.08 -9.14 -7.01
CA LEU A 88 -15.80 -8.52 -5.88
C LEU A 88 -16.15 -7.05 -6.17
N CYS A 89 -15.23 -6.28 -6.75
CA CYS A 89 -15.50 -4.88 -7.13
C CYS A 89 -16.67 -4.78 -8.11
N GLU A 90 -16.78 -5.73 -9.05
CA GLU A 90 -17.91 -5.80 -9.96
C GLU A 90 -19.21 -6.24 -9.26
N GLN A 91 -19.15 -7.30 -8.46
CA GLN A 91 -20.29 -7.84 -7.71
C GLN A 91 -20.93 -6.77 -6.81
N PHE A 92 -20.12 -5.96 -6.14
CA PHE A 92 -20.56 -4.91 -5.23
C PHE A 92 -20.61 -3.52 -5.88
N SER A 93 -20.41 -3.44 -7.20
CA SER A 93 -20.50 -2.20 -7.97
C SER A 93 -19.63 -1.05 -7.43
N VAL A 94 -18.39 -1.35 -7.02
CA VAL A 94 -17.42 -0.35 -6.52
C VAL A 94 -17.11 0.65 -7.63
N LYS A 95 -17.50 1.92 -7.45
CA LYS A 95 -17.42 2.95 -8.50
C LYS A 95 -16.19 3.85 -8.41
N ASP A 96 -15.57 3.91 -7.25
CA ASP A 96 -14.39 4.74 -7.02
C ASP A 96 -13.44 4.10 -6.03
N ALA A 97 -12.15 4.32 -6.24
CA ALA A 97 -11.10 3.85 -5.35
C ALA A 97 -9.86 4.72 -5.47
N HIS A 98 -9.17 4.92 -4.35
CA HIS A 98 -7.90 5.64 -4.33
C HIS A 98 -6.99 5.13 -3.22
N ARG A 99 -5.67 5.34 -3.39
CA ARG A 99 -4.71 5.08 -2.31
C ARG A 99 -4.97 5.99 -1.13
N LEU A 100 -5.22 5.39 0.04
CA LEU A 100 -5.65 6.07 1.26
C LEU A 100 -4.64 7.15 1.72
N PHE A 101 -3.35 6.87 1.59
CA PHE A 101 -2.28 7.74 2.10
C PHE A 101 -1.55 8.56 1.01
N SER A 102 -2.10 8.62 -0.21
CA SER A 102 -1.48 9.28 -1.37
C SER A 102 -1.08 10.76 -1.15
N ILE A 103 -1.86 11.50 -0.35
CA ILE A 103 -1.59 12.92 -0.05
C ILE A 103 -0.35 13.08 0.85
N ILE A 104 -0.08 12.11 1.71
CA ILE A 104 1.04 12.16 2.67
C ILE A 104 2.34 11.67 2.01
N GLU A 105 2.25 10.70 1.10
CA GLU A 105 3.38 10.17 0.32
C GLU A 105 4.04 11.23 -0.56
N SER A 106 3.26 12.14 -1.14
CA SER A 106 3.75 13.14 -2.10
C SER A 106 4.45 14.35 -1.45
N LYS A 107 4.27 14.58 -0.14
CA LYS A 107 4.72 15.81 0.53
C LYS A 107 5.99 15.67 1.36
N ASN A 108 6.34 14.46 1.76
CA ASN A 108 7.38 14.24 2.76
C ASN A 108 8.44 13.25 2.26
N GLY A 109 9.72 13.52 2.54
CA GLY A 109 10.86 12.64 2.23
C GLY A 109 10.90 11.31 3.03
N PHE A 110 9.74 10.80 3.46
CA PHE A 110 9.58 9.57 4.25
C PHE A 110 8.99 8.42 3.43
N THR A 111 9.05 8.48 2.10
CA THR A 111 8.47 7.48 1.18
C THR A 111 8.88 6.05 1.54
N GLU A 112 10.18 5.82 1.77
CA GLU A 112 10.69 4.49 2.13
C GLU A 112 10.18 3.99 3.50
N ARG A 113 9.96 4.91 4.45
CA ARG A 113 9.35 4.56 5.74
C ARG A 113 7.87 4.22 5.55
N HIS A 114 7.11 5.00 4.78
CA HIS A 114 5.71 4.66 4.48
C HIS A 114 5.58 3.32 3.76
N LYS A 115 6.52 3.00 2.86
CA LYS A 115 6.61 1.69 2.23
C LYS A 115 6.91 0.58 3.22
N ALA A 116 7.88 0.75 4.11
CA ALA A 116 8.20 -0.22 5.15
C ALA A 116 7.01 -0.53 6.09
N TRP A 117 6.13 0.45 6.32
CA TRP A 117 4.88 0.29 7.09
C TRP A 117 3.70 -0.23 6.25
N GLY A 118 3.86 -0.39 4.93
CA GLY A 118 2.84 -0.91 4.03
C GLY A 118 1.70 0.07 3.70
N PHE A 119 1.90 1.37 3.88
CA PHE A 119 0.84 2.38 3.67
C PHE A 119 0.45 2.53 2.20
N HIS A 120 1.38 2.34 1.28
CA HIS A 120 1.15 2.34 -0.16
C HIS A 120 0.20 1.22 -0.63
N LEU A 121 -0.05 0.20 0.20
CA LEU A 121 -0.95 -0.93 -0.08
C LEU A 121 -2.39 -0.68 0.40
N TRP A 122 -2.66 0.45 1.04
CA TRP A 122 -4.00 0.80 1.54
C TRP A 122 -4.81 1.56 0.50
N TYR A 123 -6.04 1.11 0.29
CA TYR A 123 -6.99 1.70 -0.63
C TYR A 123 -8.32 1.95 0.07
N LYS A 124 -8.92 3.10 -0.25
CA LYS A 124 -10.29 3.45 0.13
C LYS A 124 -11.18 3.25 -1.08
N LEU A 125 -12.18 2.40 -0.94
CA LEU A 125 -13.18 2.07 -1.96
C LEU A 125 -14.50 2.74 -1.58
N ALA A 126 -15.15 3.37 -2.55
CA ALA A 126 -16.49 3.93 -2.39
C ALA A 126 -17.53 2.89 -2.77
N ILE A 127 -18.46 2.62 -1.85
CA ILE A 127 -19.55 1.66 -1.99
C ILE A 127 -20.90 2.35 -1.78
N ASP A 128 -21.97 1.72 -2.25
CA ASP A 128 -23.33 2.22 -2.01
C ASP A 128 -23.68 2.07 -0.52
N GLU A 129 -24.24 3.11 0.11
CA GLU A 129 -24.65 3.10 1.53
C GLU A 129 -25.62 1.97 1.91
N LYS A 130 -26.33 1.41 0.92
CA LYS A 130 -27.25 0.28 1.11
C LYS A 130 -26.55 -1.07 1.07
N THR A 131 -25.27 -1.10 0.75
CA THR A 131 -24.47 -2.33 0.74
C THR A 131 -24.32 -2.85 2.17
N ASP A 132 -24.47 -4.17 2.34
CA ASP A 132 -24.09 -4.82 3.59
C ASP A 132 -22.55 -4.78 3.72
N VAL A 133 -22.04 -3.73 4.36
CA VAL A 133 -20.60 -3.49 4.51
C VAL A 133 -19.93 -4.59 5.34
N ILE A 134 -20.64 -5.22 6.27
CA ILE A 134 -20.09 -6.32 7.08
C ILE A 134 -19.89 -7.55 6.18
N ALA A 135 -20.90 -7.92 5.40
CA ALA A 135 -20.78 -9.00 4.43
C ALA A 135 -19.67 -8.72 3.41
N LEU A 136 -19.54 -7.46 2.96
CA LEU A 136 -18.47 -7.04 2.06
C LEU A 136 -17.08 -7.24 2.67
N VAL A 137 -16.87 -6.79 3.91
CA VAL A 137 -15.61 -6.98 4.64
C VAL A 137 -15.30 -8.46 4.80
N GLU A 138 -16.31 -9.28 5.13
CA GLU A 138 -16.16 -10.74 5.24
C GLU A 138 -15.72 -11.38 3.91
N GLU A 139 -16.28 -10.96 2.77
CA GLU A 139 -15.89 -11.47 1.45
C GLU A 139 -14.48 -11.05 1.06
N PHE A 140 -14.12 -9.77 1.22
CA PHE A 140 -12.76 -9.30 0.93
C PHE A 140 -11.71 -9.95 1.84
N SER A 141 -12.03 -10.19 3.11
CA SER A 141 -11.11 -10.81 4.07
C SER A 141 -10.81 -12.28 3.78
N LYS A 142 -11.61 -12.95 2.94
CA LYS A 142 -11.35 -14.32 2.47
C LYS A 142 -10.32 -14.39 1.35
N LEU A 143 -10.04 -13.27 0.70
CA LEU A 143 -9.12 -13.20 -0.43
C LEU A 143 -7.67 -13.22 0.05
N PRO A 144 -6.82 -14.15 -0.43
CA PRO A 144 -5.39 -14.17 -0.08
C PRO A 144 -4.63 -12.92 -0.59
N GLU A 145 -5.21 -12.18 -1.52
CA GLU A 145 -4.69 -10.92 -2.03
C GLU A 145 -4.83 -9.78 -1.02
N ILE A 146 -5.76 -9.89 -0.08
CA ILE A 146 -6.10 -8.88 0.93
C ILE A 146 -5.50 -9.29 2.28
N GLU A 147 -4.71 -8.39 2.88
CA GLU A 147 -4.17 -8.56 4.23
C GLU A 147 -5.22 -8.20 5.29
N THR A 148 -5.99 -7.14 5.06
CA THR A 148 -7.08 -6.73 5.96
C THR A 148 -8.13 -5.92 5.20
N ALA A 149 -9.37 -5.98 5.66
CA ALA A 149 -10.49 -5.16 5.18
C ALA A 149 -11.26 -4.60 6.38
N GLU A 150 -11.69 -3.33 6.28
CA GLU A 150 -12.32 -2.60 7.38
C GLU A 150 -13.47 -1.70 6.84
N PRO A 151 -14.61 -1.63 7.55
CA PRO A 151 -15.70 -0.69 7.25
C PRO A 151 -15.44 0.72 7.80
#